data_AF-A0A357IT55-F1
#
_entry.id   AF-A0A357IT55-F1
#
_cell.length_a   1.000
_cell.length_b   1.000
_cell.length_c   1.000
_cell.angle_alpha   90.00
_cell.angle_beta   90.00
_cell.angle_gamma   90.00
#
_symmetry.space_group_name_H-M   'P 1'
#
loop_
_entity.id
_entity.type
_entity.pdbx_description
1 polymer ?
#
loop_
_entity_poly.entity_id
_entity_poly.type
_entity_poly.pdbx_seq_one_letter_code
_entity_poly.pdbx_strand_id
1 'polypeptide(L)'
;MEFLVNYTERAEKPLEYTGYVYVIYSTLQSFDLSKSTAILQQVYRLTKEHMNSLSRLSSEIKEFLDNLTDNPDLSPREILSTLVGKYQSQVILRVFNNLRMRDNPSRYSSQIINILRDLLRDHMEELVANSVLTEDVKDLTKERYEAIEGEIRDQAGYVIASFEGIEKYLDVLDAQNAKYLSSAKARLDFLLTSTKDVTGRINDCLKAIADIPDDYPFENLIRIESSGILDARSLSSPRFQREKPVEVEVPVPEGDASEVEKGLDRIFGEDPYSKENINAAAISFLGEKEQMPSTDIPTQEQSDLIVLMMMQLISQDRKLDYSLDFKDERYVRIGHELEEFQLKKKEKRHGR
;
A
#
# COMPACT_ATOMS: atom_id res chain seq x y z
N MET A 1 -16.19 -4.02 -21.58
CA MET A 1 -15.13 -5.04 -21.64
C MET A 1 -13.90 -4.59 -22.44
N GLU A 2 -14.03 -3.87 -23.57
CA GLU A 2 -12.87 -3.33 -24.34
C GLU A 2 -11.93 -2.41 -23.52
N PHE A 3 -12.45 -1.61 -22.59
CA PHE A 3 -11.63 -0.73 -21.74
C PHE A 3 -10.70 -1.47 -20.78
N LEU A 4 -11.08 -2.68 -20.35
CA LEU A 4 -10.28 -3.51 -19.45
C LEU A 4 -9.14 -4.23 -20.18
N VAL A 5 -9.26 -4.40 -21.51
CA VAL A 5 -8.24 -5.02 -22.37
C VAL A 5 -7.11 -4.03 -22.69
N ASN A 6 -7.43 -2.75 -22.86
CA ASN A 6 -6.42 -1.70 -23.13
C ASN A 6 -5.44 -1.50 -21.96
N TYR A 7 -5.87 -1.71 -20.71
CA TYR A 7 -4.97 -1.64 -19.54
C TYR A 7 -4.09 -2.89 -19.39
N THR A 8 -4.56 -4.06 -19.86
CA THR A 8 -3.74 -5.28 -19.84
C THR A 8 -2.61 -5.25 -20.87
N GLU A 9 -2.81 -4.61 -22.02
CA GLU A 9 -1.74 -4.48 -23.05
C GLU A 9 -0.64 -3.49 -22.66
N ARG A 10 -0.94 -2.46 -21.85
CA ARG A 10 0.08 -1.56 -21.29
C ARG A 10 0.93 -2.21 -20.17
N ALA A 11 0.46 -3.31 -19.58
CA ALA A 11 1.07 -3.95 -18.42
C ALA A 11 2.21 -4.95 -18.75
N GLU A 12 2.49 -5.23 -20.03
CA GLU A 12 3.56 -6.15 -20.47
C GLU A 12 4.97 -5.57 -20.42
N LYS A 13 5.18 -4.35 -19.91
CA LYS A 13 6.52 -3.77 -19.73
C LYS A 13 6.96 -3.74 -18.26
N PRO A 14 7.47 -4.86 -17.72
CA PRO A 14 8.02 -4.91 -16.36
C PRO A 14 9.33 -4.11 -16.18
N LEU A 15 9.89 -3.53 -17.25
CA LEU A 15 11.19 -2.84 -17.26
C LEU A 15 11.14 -1.33 -17.01
N GLU A 16 9.97 -0.67 -17.10
CA GLU A 16 9.91 0.81 -17.13
C GLU A 16 10.18 1.50 -15.78
N TYR A 17 10.28 0.76 -14.66
CA TYR A 17 10.34 1.36 -13.32
C TYR A 17 11.50 0.87 -12.44
N THR A 18 12.43 0.07 -12.96
CA THR A 18 13.39 -0.66 -12.11
C THR A 18 14.83 -0.59 -12.60
N GLY A 19 15.76 -0.45 -11.66
CA GLY A 19 17.20 -0.57 -11.89
C GLY A 19 17.87 0.76 -12.17
N TYR A 20 17.13 1.87 -12.16
CA TYR A 20 17.69 3.20 -12.39
C TYR A 20 18.69 3.56 -11.28
N VAL A 21 18.33 3.36 -10.01
CA VAL A 21 19.19 3.75 -8.88
C VAL A 21 20.48 2.93 -8.91
N TYR A 22 20.39 1.62 -9.08
CA TYR A 22 21.57 0.76 -9.17
C TYR A 22 22.46 1.08 -10.38
N VAL A 23 21.87 1.34 -11.56
CA VAL A 23 22.65 1.70 -12.76
C VAL A 23 23.34 3.05 -12.57
N ILE A 24 22.65 4.05 -12.01
CA ILE A 24 23.24 5.36 -11.69
C ILE A 24 24.41 5.18 -10.71
N TYR A 25 24.18 4.44 -9.61
CA TYR A 25 25.21 4.16 -8.62
C TYR A 25 26.44 3.46 -9.22
N SER A 26 26.24 2.36 -9.93
CA SER A 26 27.33 1.58 -10.52
C SER A 26 28.10 2.39 -11.58
N THR A 27 27.41 3.20 -12.38
CA THR A 27 28.03 4.11 -13.34
C THR A 27 28.92 5.15 -12.64
N LEU A 28 28.46 5.71 -11.53
CA LEU A 28 29.23 6.67 -10.72
C LEU A 28 30.35 5.99 -9.92
N GLN A 29 30.20 4.73 -9.54
CA GLN A 29 31.25 3.98 -8.84
C GLN A 29 32.44 3.68 -9.75
N SER A 30 32.20 3.42 -11.03
CA SER A 30 33.23 3.22 -12.05
C SER A 30 33.54 4.51 -12.83
N PHE A 31 33.46 5.68 -12.18
CA PHE A 31 33.62 6.96 -12.85
C PHE A 31 35.03 7.11 -13.45
N ASP A 32 35.08 7.47 -14.74
CA ASP A 32 36.31 7.70 -15.49
C ASP A 32 36.34 9.16 -15.97
N LEU A 33 37.31 9.92 -15.45
CA LEU A 33 37.49 11.35 -15.76
C LEU A 33 37.72 11.59 -17.25
N SER A 34 38.28 10.63 -17.99
CA SER A 34 38.47 10.74 -19.44
C SER A 34 37.17 10.67 -20.25
N LYS A 35 36.07 10.27 -19.61
CA LYS A 35 34.73 10.15 -20.21
C LYS A 35 33.67 10.88 -19.37
N SER A 36 34.08 11.83 -18.54
CA SER A 36 33.23 12.44 -17.54
C SER A 36 31.98 13.12 -18.12
N THR A 37 32.09 13.78 -19.28
CA THR A 37 30.96 14.44 -19.93
C THR A 37 29.88 13.44 -20.33
N ALA A 38 30.26 12.33 -20.97
CA ALA A 38 29.32 11.29 -21.37
C ALA A 38 28.67 10.61 -20.15
N ILE A 39 29.45 10.36 -19.10
CA ILE A 39 28.97 9.74 -17.86
C ILE A 39 27.97 10.66 -17.14
N LEU A 40 28.29 11.95 -16.97
CA LEU A 40 27.41 12.91 -16.31
C LEU A 40 26.10 13.09 -17.07
N GLN A 41 26.15 13.23 -18.39
CA GLN A 41 24.95 13.29 -19.24
C GLN A 41 24.09 12.03 -19.12
N GLN A 42 24.71 10.85 -19.09
CA GLN A 42 24.00 9.59 -18.90
C GLN A 42 23.32 9.53 -17.52
N VAL A 43 24.04 9.87 -16.46
CA VAL A 43 23.52 9.87 -15.08
C VAL A 43 22.38 10.89 -14.93
N TYR A 44 22.52 12.08 -15.50
CA TYR A 44 21.47 13.10 -15.54
C TYR A 44 20.21 12.59 -16.25
N ARG A 45 20.36 12.02 -17.46
CA ARG A 45 19.25 11.47 -18.24
C ARG A 45 18.54 10.35 -17.49
N LEU A 46 19.28 9.38 -16.96
CA LEU A 46 18.73 8.27 -16.19
C LEU A 46 17.99 8.74 -14.94
N THR A 47 18.51 9.78 -14.26
CA THR A 47 17.83 10.36 -13.10
C THR A 47 16.51 11.01 -13.49
N LYS A 48 16.48 11.76 -14.60
CA LYS A 48 15.26 12.36 -15.13
C LYS A 48 14.22 11.31 -15.54
N GLU A 49 14.67 10.25 -16.20
CA GLU A 49 13.81 9.10 -16.54
C GLU A 49 13.25 8.43 -15.29
N HIS A 50 14.08 8.25 -14.26
CA HIS A 50 13.64 7.69 -12.98
C HIS A 50 12.56 8.55 -12.32
N MET A 51 12.78 9.87 -12.20
CA MET A 51 11.81 10.81 -11.61
C MET A 51 10.50 10.88 -12.41
N ASN A 52 10.59 10.87 -13.74
CA ASN A 52 9.43 10.84 -14.61
C ASN A 52 8.63 9.53 -14.46
N SER A 53 9.32 8.41 -14.30
CA SER A 53 8.69 7.10 -14.11
C SER A 53 7.96 7.05 -12.78
N LEU A 54 8.56 7.56 -11.70
CA LEU A 54 7.89 7.72 -10.41
C LEU A 54 6.64 8.64 -10.48
N SER A 55 6.72 9.73 -11.25
CA SER A 55 5.59 10.65 -11.46
C SER A 55 4.47 10.04 -12.29
N ARG A 56 4.82 9.24 -13.32
CA ARG A 56 3.86 8.49 -14.13
C ARG A 56 3.11 7.48 -13.27
N LEU A 57 3.83 6.73 -12.44
CA LEU A 57 3.25 5.80 -11.49
C LEU A 57 2.23 6.47 -10.56
N SER A 58 2.59 7.63 -9.97
CA SER A 58 1.66 8.41 -9.13
C SER A 58 0.36 8.73 -9.86
N SER A 59 0.48 9.12 -11.14
CA SER A 59 -0.68 9.45 -11.98
C SER A 59 -1.50 8.22 -12.36
N GLU A 60 -0.85 7.09 -12.66
CA GLU A 60 -1.50 5.80 -12.95
C GLU A 60 -2.26 5.26 -11.73
N ILE A 61 -1.67 5.33 -10.53
CA ILE A 61 -2.34 4.97 -9.27
C ILE A 61 -3.58 5.81 -9.06
N LYS A 62 -3.45 7.13 -9.25
CA LYS A 62 -4.56 8.06 -9.09
C LYS A 62 -5.66 7.76 -10.10
N GLU A 63 -5.35 7.66 -11.39
CA GLU A 63 -6.32 7.39 -12.45
C GLU A 63 -7.06 6.06 -12.20
N PHE A 64 -6.33 5.03 -11.79
CA PHE A 64 -6.93 3.74 -11.44
C PHE A 64 -7.94 3.85 -10.30
N LEU A 65 -7.60 4.59 -9.23
CA LEU A 65 -8.46 4.71 -8.04
C LEU A 65 -9.62 5.70 -8.25
N ASP A 66 -9.40 6.78 -9.01
CA ASP A 66 -10.46 7.70 -9.43
C ASP A 66 -11.49 6.96 -10.29
N ASN A 67 -11.04 6.14 -11.26
CA ASN A 67 -11.94 5.31 -12.08
C ASN A 67 -12.77 4.31 -11.27
N LEU A 68 -12.22 3.79 -10.17
CA LEU A 68 -12.96 2.90 -9.26
C LEU A 68 -13.96 3.64 -8.37
N THR A 69 -13.69 4.91 -8.06
CA THR A 69 -14.48 5.70 -7.10
C THR A 69 -15.59 6.49 -7.79
N ASP A 70 -15.29 7.06 -8.96
CA ASP A 70 -16.13 8.03 -9.68
C ASP A 70 -17.03 7.39 -10.73
N ASN A 71 -16.80 6.12 -11.10
CA ASN A 71 -17.63 5.43 -12.07
C ASN A 71 -18.95 4.95 -11.40
N PRO A 72 -20.11 5.52 -11.79
CA PRO A 72 -21.40 5.18 -11.18
C PRO A 72 -21.93 3.81 -11.58
N ASP A 73 -21.44 3.23 -12.67
CA ASP A 73 -21.94 1.97 -13.23
C ASP A 73 -21.28 0.73 -12.61
N LEU A 74 -20.25 0.90 -11.77
CA LEU A 74 -19.55 -0.20 -11.13
C LEU A 74 -20.32 -0.71 -9.90
N SER A 75 -20.60 -2.01 -9.88
CA SER A 75 -21.20 -2.68 -8.72
C SER A 75 -20.18 -2.86 -7.58
N PRO A 76 -20.63 -2.99 -6.30
CA PRO A 76 -19.74 -3.29 -5.18
C PRO A 76 -18.82 -4.49 -5.41
N ARG A 77 -19.34 -5.52 -6.08
CA ARG A 77 -18.60 -6.76 -6.37
C ARG A 77 -17.50 -6.51 -7.40
N GLU A 78 -17.74 -5.69 -8.41
CA GLU A 78 -16.76 -5.33 -9.43
C GLU A 78 -15.66 -4.43 -8.87
N ILE A 79 -16.02 -3.47 -8.01
CA ILE A 79 -15.05 -2.63 -7.29
C ILE A 79 -14.16 -3.50 -6.40
N LEU A 80 -14.75 -4.37 -5.56
CA LEU A 80 -13.99 -5.23 -4.66
C LEU A 80 -13.06 -6.20 -5.41
N SER A 81 -13.56 -6.86 -6.46
CA SER A 81 -12.74 -7.79 -7.26
C SER A 81 -11.59 -7.09 -7.99
N THR A 82 -11.80 -5.86 -8.45
CA THR A 82 -10.76 -5.04 -9.09
C THR A 82 -9.71 -4.58 -8.07
N LEU A 83 -10.14 -4.20 -6.86
CA LEU A 83 -9.28 -3.71 -5.79
C LEU A 83 -8.46 -4.83 -5.12
N VAL A 84 -9.06 -6.00 -4.91
CA VAL A 84 -8.37 -7.17 -4.31
C VAL A 84 -7.54 -7.91 -5.36
N GLY A 85 -8.09 -8.13 -6.55
CA GLY A 85 -7.40 -8.88 -7.60
C GLY A 85 -6.36 -8.06 -8.35
N LYS A 86 -6.80 -7.00 -9.05
CA LYS A 86 -5.95 -6.30 -10.04
C LYS A 86 -5.00 -5.31 -9.38
N TYR A 87 -5.47 -4.53 -8.43
CA TYR A 87 -4.66 -3.49 -7.80
C TYR A 87 -3.52 -4.05 -6.93
N GLN A 88 -3.80 -5.07 -6.11
CA GLN A 88 -2.75 -5.73 -5.32
C GLN A 88 -1.69 -6.37 -6.23
N SER A 89 -2.10 -7.13 -7.25
CA SER A 89 -1.16 -7.88 -8.10
C SER A 89 -0.39 -7.02 -9.11
N GLN A 90 -1.01 -5.99 -9.69
CA GLN A 90 -0.42 -5.21 -10.79
C GLN A 90 0.28 -3.94 -10.33
N VAL A 91 -0.29 -3.23 -9.35
CA VAL A 91 0.16 -1.87 -8.98
C VAL A 91 0.97 -1.90 -7.69
N ILE A 92 0.41 -2.46 -6.60
CA ILE A 92 1.08 -2.40 -5.29
C ILE A 92 2.24 -3.39 -5.17
N LEU A 93 1.99 -4.69 -5.37
CA LEU A 93 2.99 -5.73 -5.08
C LEU A 93 4.19 -5.66 -6.00
N ARG A 94 4.07 -5.11 -7.20
CA ARG A 94 5.21 -5.01 -8.13
C ARG A 94 6.01 -3.74 -7.88
N VAL A 95 5.35 -2.60 -7.69
CA VAL A 95 6.05 -1.32 -7.65
C VAL A 95 6.62 -1.01 -6.26
N PHE A 96 5.82 -1.15 -5.20
CA PHE A 96 6.30 -0.88 -3.84
C PHE A 96 7.31 -1.92 -3.35
N ASN A 97 7.14 -3.20 -3.69
CA ASN A 97 8.15 -4.20 -3.33
C ASN A 97 9.48 -3.97 -4.07
N ASN A 98 9.45 -3.51 -5.32
CA ASN A 98 10.68 -3.20 -6.06
C ASN A 98 11.40 -1.97 -5.50
N LEU A 99 10.67 -0.89 -5.21
CA LEU A 99 11.21 0.32 -4.57
C LEU A 99 11.68 0.07 -3.13
N ARG A 100 11.04 -0.85 -2.39
CA ARG A 100 11.47 -1.19 -1.01
C ARG A 100 12.61 -2.21 -0.95
N MET A 101 12.67 -3.18 -1.86
CA MET A 101 13.61 -4.30 -1.77
C MET A 101 14.79 -4.24 -2.76
N ARG A 102 14.55 -4.05 -4.08
CA ARG A 102 15.58 -4.23 -5.11
C ARG A 102 16.28 -2.93 -5.52
N ASP A 103 15.54 -1.85 -5.71
CA ASP A 103 16.05 -0.56 -6.21
C ASP A 103 15.85 0.55 -5.17
N ASN A 104 16.03 0.20 -3.90
CA ASN A 104 15.77 1.10 -2.78
C ASN A 104 16.73 2.30 -2.82
N PRO A 105 16.22 3.54 -3.01
CA PRO A 105 17.06 4.73 -3.06
C PRO A 105 17.93 4.93 -1.83
N SER A 106 17.39 4.65 -0.64
CA SER A 106 18.08 4.83 0.65
C SER A 106 19.42 4.07 0.72
N ARG A 107 19.57 2.99 -0.06
CA ARG A 107 20.81 2.20 -0.09
C ARG A 107 21.98 2.91 -0.78
N TYR A 108 21.69 3.72 -1.80
CA TYR A 108 22.72 4.29 -2.67
C TYR A 108 22.72 5.82 -2.71
N SER A 109 21.65 6.50 -2.29
CA SER A 109 21.51 7.97 -2.34
C SER A 109 22.71 8.69 -1.74
N SER A 110 23.12 8.35 -0.51
CA SER A 110 24.25 9.03 0.13
C SER A 110 25.56 8.87 -0.65
N GLN A 111 25.80 7.69 -1.24
CA GLN A 111 27.01 7.44 -2.01
C GLN A 111 26.98 8.21 -3.34
N ILE A 112 25.85 8.20 -4.05
CA ILE A 112 25.64 8.96 -5.28
C ILE A 112 25.89 10.46 -5.03
N ILE A 113 25.28 11.01 -3.98
CA ILE A 113 25.42 12.41 -3.60
C ILE A 113 26.86 12.76 -3.26
N ASN A 114 27.54 11.93 -2.47
CA ASN A 114 28.93 12.18 -2.07
C ASN A 114 29.88 12.14 -3.27
N ILE A 115 29.76 11.14 -4.15
CA ILE A 115 30.58 11.06 -5.38
C ILE A 115 30.41 12.32 -6.22
N LEU A 116 29.18 12.76 -6.46
CA LEU A 116 28.92 13.97 -7.27
C LEU A 116 29.44 15.24 -6.59
N ARG A 117 29.30 15.37 -5.26
CA ARG A 117 29.84 16.52 -4.51
C ARG A 117 31.36 16.55 -4.54
N ASP A 118 32.02 15.41 -4.39
CA ASP A 118 33.48 15.31 -4.47
C ASP A 118 33.97 15.64 -5.88
N LEU A 119 33.29 15.15 -6.93
CA LEU A 119 33.61 15.50 -8.32
C LEU A 119 33.49 17.02 -8.59
N LEU A 120 32.40 17.65 -8.11
CA LEU A 120 32.19 19.09 -8.27
C LEU A 120 33.19 19.94 -7.48
N ARG A 121 33.72 19.43 -6.35
CA ARG A 121 34.68 20.13 -5.50
C ARG A 121 36.10 19.97 -6.01
N ASP A 122 36.51 18.74 -6.31
CA ASP A 122 37.92 18.38 -6.44
C ASP A 122 38.34 18.21 -7.91
N HIS A 123 37.40 18.00 -8.84
CA HIS A 123 37.70 17.64 -10.23
C HIS A 123 37.06 18.58 -11.28
N MET A 124 36.53 19.73 -10.88
CA MET A 124 35.79 20.63 -11.80
C MET A 124 36.58 21.01 -13.06
N GLU A 125 37.87 21.34 -12.93
CA GLU A 125 38.71 21.71 -14.07
C GLU A 125 38.86 20.55 -15.08
N GLU A 126 38.99 19.32 -14.58
CA GLU A 126 39.10 18.11 -15.41
C GLU A 126 37.77 17.80 -16.12
N LEU A 127 36.64 18.02 -15.43
CA LEU A 127 35.30 17.86 -16.01
C LEU A 127 35.07 18.85 -17.17
N VAL A 128 35.44 20.12 -16.97
CA VAL A 128 35.32 21.15 -18.02
C VAL A 128 36.25 20.83 -19.19
N ALA A 129 37.51 20.44 -18.92
CA ALA A 129 38.46 20.05 -19.94
C ALA A 129 37.93 18.88 -20.80
N ASN A 130 37.30 17.88 -20.19
CA ASN A 130 36.69 16.78 -20.92
C ASN A 130 35.51 17.23 -21.81
N SER A 131 34.68 18.17 -21.33
CA SER A 131 33.56 18.69 -22.13
C SER A 131 34.03 19.46 -23.35
N VAL A 132 35.05 20.32 -23.17
CA VAL A 132 35.68 21.09 -24.26
C VAL A 132 36.21 20.16 -25.35
N LEU A 133 36.87 19.05 -24.96
CA LEU A 133 37.38 18.04 -25.88
C LEU A 133 36.26 17.26 -26.57
N THR A 134 35.23 16.87 -25.83
CA THR A 134 34.09 16.07 -26.33
C THR A 134 33.25 16.85 -27.34
N GLU A 135 33.10 18.16 -27.14
CA GLU A 135 32.31 19.05 -27.98
C GLU A 135 33.10 19.72 -29.13
N ASP A 136 34.39 19.34 -29.31
CA ASP A 136 35.32 19.94 -30.29
C ASP A 136 35.33 21.49 -30.24
N VAL A 137 35.40 22.05 -29.03
CA VAL A 137 35.39 23.50 -28.82
C VAL A 137 36.76 24.08 -29.17
N LYS A 138 36.86 24.73 -30.33
CA LYS A 138 38.12 25.27 -30.87
C LYS A 138 38.57 26.59 -30.23
N ASP A 139 37.63 27.40 -29.75
CA ASP A 139 37.89 28.69 -29.10
C ASP A 139 37.23 28.73 -27.71
N LEU A 140 38.01 28.42 -26.67
CA LEU A 140 37.55 28.48 -25.29
C LEU A 140 37.69 29.90 -24.73
N THR A 141 36.63 30.69 -24.85
CA THR A 141 36.53 31.98 -24.18
C THR A 141 36.16 31.80 -22.71
N LYS A 142 36.43 32.82 -21.88
CA LYS A 142 36.03 32.81 -20.46
C LYS A 142 34.52 32.60 -20.28
N GLU A 143 33.71 33.28 -21.07
CA GLU A 143 32.24 33.13 -21.05
C GLU A 143 31.81 31.70 -21.38
N ARG A 144 32.49 31.05 -22.33
CA ARG A 144 32.17 29.67 -22.72
C ARG A 144 32.63 28.65 -21.68
N TYR A 145 33.76 28.90 -21.03
CA TYR A 145 34.19 28.12 -19.86
C TYR A 145 33.14 28.19 -18.74
N GLU A 146 32.71 29.40 -18.37
CA GLU A 146 31.71 29.62 -17.32
C GLU A 146 30.36 28.95 -17.67
N ALA A 147 29.96 28.95 -18.95
CA ALA A 147 28.75 28.27 -19.41
C ALA A 147 28.84 26.73 -19.26
N ILE A 148 29.96 26.13 -19.66
CA ILE A 148 30.18 24.68 -19.54
C ILE A 148 30.23 24.26 -18.06
N GLU A 149 30.95 25.02 -17.23
CA GLU A 149 30.98 24.80 -15.78
C GLU A 149 29.58 24.89 -15.17
N GLY A 150 28.79 25.88 -15.60
CA GLY A 150 27.39 26.04 -15.22
C GLY A 150 26.54 24.83 -15.57
N GLU A 151 26.65 24.33 -16.80
CA GLU A 151 25.90 23.13 -17.23
C GLU A 151 26.27 21.89 -16.42
N ILE A 152 27.57 21.66 -16.17
CA ILE A 152 28.03 20.55 -15.33
C ILE A 152 27.44 20.65 -13.92
N ARG A 153 27.45 21.86 -13.33
CA ARG A 153 26.88 22.12 -12.01
C ARG A 153 25.36 21.90 -12.00
N ASP A 154 24.66 22.32 -13.04
CA ASP A 154 23.21 22.15 -13.15
C ASP A 154 22.83 20.66 -13.30
N GLN A 155 23.55 19.91 -14.14
CA GLN A 155 23.32 18.48 -14.32
C GLN A 155 23.58 17.70 -13.03
N ALA A 156 24.76 17.88 -12.41
CA ALA A 156 25.11 17.21 -11.17
C ALA A 156 24.20 17.67 -10.01
N GLY A 157 23.88 18.97 -9.95
CA GLY A 157 23.00 19.56 -8.96
C GLY A 157 21.58 19.01 -9.03
N TYR A 158 21.02 18.82 -10.24
CA TYR A 158 19.73 18.16 -10.43
C TYR A 158 19.74 16.74 -9.89
N VAL A 159 20.81 15.98 -10.15
CA VAL A 159 20.93 14.60 -9.67
C VAL A 159 21.01 14.56 -8.15
N ILE A 160 21.85 15.40 -7.55
CA ILE A 160 21.95 15.53 -6.09
C ILE A 160 20.59 15.87 -5.48
N ALA A 161 19.93 16.93 -5.96
CA ALA A 161 18.63 17.36 -5.44
C ALA A 161 17.54 16.28 -5.59
N SER A 162 17.57 15.52 -6.70
CA SER A 162 16.65 14.40 -6.91
C SER A 162 16.85 13.31 -5.87
N PHE A 163 18.10 12.91 -5.59
CA PHE A 163 18.41 11.87 -4.60
C PHE A 163 18.28 12.33 -3.14
N GLU A 164 18.41 13.62 -2.86
CA GLU A 164 18.08 14.20 -1.55
C GLU A 164 16.56 14.19 -1.29
N GLY A 165 15.76 14.45 -2.33
CA GLY A 165 14.30 14.52 -2.22
C GLY A 165 13.57 13.19 -2.41
N ILE A 166 14.25 12.15 -2.90
CA ILE A 166 13.60 10.91 -3.35
C ILE A 166 12.86 10.17 -2.22
N GLU A 167 13.42 10.12 -1.01
CA GLU A 167 12.77 9.46 0.13
C GLU A 167 11.47 10.17 0.51
N LYS A 168 11.53 11.50 0.65
CA LYS A 168 10.35 12.32 0.89
C LYS A 168 9.30 12.19 -0.22
N TYR A 169 9.75 12.08 -1.47
CA TYR A 169 8.86 11.85 -2.60
C TYR A 169 8.15 10.49 -2.49
N LEU A 170 8.86 9.43 -2.11
CA LEU A 170 8.28 8.11 -1.87
C LEU A 170 7.29 8.12 -0.70
N ASP A 171 7.58 8.82 0.39
CA ASP A 171 6.66 8.97 1.52
C ASP A 171 5.36 9.69 1.10
N VAL A 172 5.47 10.73 0.29
CA VAL A 172 4.31 11.44 -0.27
C VAL A 172 3.50 10.50 -1.18
N LEU A 173 4.17 9.68 -1.98
CA LEU A 173 3.52 8.69 -2.84
C LEU A 173 2.78 7.64 -2.01
N ASP A 174 3.39 7.13 -0.94
CA ASP A 174 2.77 6.19 0.00
C ASP A 174 1.53 6.80 0.67
N ALA A 175 1.63 8.03 1.15
CA ALA A 175 0.51 8.74 1.78
C ALA A 175 -0.64 9.00 0.79
N GLN A 176 -0.34 9.39 -0.45
CA GLN A 176 -1.34 9.55 -1.50
C GLN A 176 -2.01 8.22 -1.82
N ASN A 177 -1.24 7.16 -1.98
CA ASN A 177 -1.74 5.82 -2.25
C ASN A 177 -2.69 5.33 -1.16
N ALA A 178 -2.32 5.49 0.11
CA ALA A 178 -3.17 5.16 1.26
C ALA A 178 -4.48 5.97 1.26
N LYS A 179 -4.40 7.27 0.95
CA LYS A 179 -5.58 8.15 0.84
C LYS A 179 -6.53 7.68 -0.25
N TYR A 180 -6.02 7.39 -1.44
CA TYR A 180 -6.85 6.93 -2.55
C TYR A 180 -7.51 5.57 -2.24
N LEU A 181 -6.77 4.64 -1.63
CA LEU A 181 -7.31 3.35 -1.19
C LEU A 181 -8.43 3.52 -0.16
N SER A 182 -8.25 4.45 0.80
CA SER A 182 -9.28 4.78 1.78
C SER A 182 -10.55 5.34 1.13
N SER A 183 -10.41 6.19 0.09
CA SER A 183 -11.56 6.71 -0.67
C SER A 183 -12.30 5.59 -1.40
N ALA A 184 -11.59 4.69 -2.07
CA ALA A 184 -12.18 3.55 -2.76
C ALA A 184 -12.93 2.62 -1.78
N LYS A 185 -12.36 2.39 -0.58
CA LYS A 185 -13.02 1.64 0.49
C LYS A 185 -14.29 2.33 0.98
N ALA A 186 -14.23 3.64 1.25
CA ALA A 186 -15.40 4.40 1.70
C ALA A 186 -16.53 4.37 0.66
N ARG A 187 -16.20 4.39 -0.63
CA ARG A 187 -17.17 4.21 -1.73
C ARG A 187 -17.77 2.82 -1.74
N LEU A 188 -16.96 1.79 -1.56
CA LEU A 188 -17.45 0.41 -1.43
C LEU A 188 -18.40 0.27 -0.24
N ASP A 189 -18.03 0.79 0.93
CA ASP A 189 -18.85 0.77 2.15
C ASP A 189 -20.17 1.52 1.94
N PHE A 190 -20.13 2.67 1.26
CA PHE A 190 -21.33 3.42 0.86
C PHE A 190 -22.23 2.57 -0.03
N LEU A 191 -21.72 1.95 -1.09
CA LEU A 191 -22.54 1.14 -1.99
C LEU A 191 -23.07 -0.14 -1.34
N LEU A 192 -22.31 -0.77 -0.42
CA LEU A 192 -22.78 -1.92 0.36
C LEU A 192 -23.88 -1.55 1.37
N THR A 193 -23.83 -0.32 1.89
CA THR A 193 -24.85 0.18 2.83
C THR A 193 -26.08 0.73 2.08
N SER A 194 -25.85 1.39 0.94
CA SER A 194 -26.87 1.95 0.04
C SER A 194 -27.55 0.88 -0.82
N THR A 195 -26.99 -0.31 -1.02
CA THR A 195 -27.75 -1.45 -1.59
C THR A 195 -28.81 -2.01 -0.62
N LYS A 196 -28.77 -1.63 0.67
CA LYS A 196 -29.91 -1.74 1.59
C LYS A 196 -30.74 -0.44 1.65
N ASP A 197 -30.72 0.37 0.59
CA ASP A 197 -31.31 1.71 0.61
C ASP A 197 -32.78 1.65 0.97
N VAL A 198 -33.24 2.71 1.63
CA VAL A 198 -34.62 2.93 2.03
C VAL A 198 -35.58 2.66 0.87
N THR A 199 -35.21 2.96 -0.38
CA THR A 199 -35.99 2.66 -1.58
C THR A 199 -36.12 1.16 -1.86
N GLY A 200 -35.05 0.37 -1.68
CA GLY A 200 -35.09 -1.10 -1.79
C GLY A 200 -35.97 -1.70 -0.70
N ARG A 201 -35.80 -1.25 0.55
CA ARG A 201 -36.65 -1.68 1.67
C ARG A 201 -38.11 -1.25 1.51
N ILE A 202 -38.38 -0.05 0.98
CA ILE A 202 -39.74 0.41 0.66
C ILE A 202 -40.34 -0.44 -0.45
N ASN A 203 -39.59 -0.75 -1.51
CA ASN A 203 -40.09 -1.55 -2.63
C ASN A 203 -40.34 -3.01 -2.20
N ASP A 204 -39.46 -3.58 -1.39
CA ASP A 204 -39.64 -4.91 -0.79
C ASP A 204 -40.85 -4.93 0.16
N CYS A 205 -41.03 -3.88 0.97
CA CYS A 205 -42.23 -3.72 1.81
C CYS A 205 -43.51 -3.56 0.97
N LEU A 206 -43.49 -2.77 -0.11
CA LEU A 206 -44.66 -2.58 -0.97
C LEU A 206 -45.04 -3.87 -1.71
N LYS A 207 -44.07 -4.65 -2.18
CA LYS A 207 -44.32 -5.98 -2.77
C LYS A 207 -44.87 -6.95 -1.72
N ALA A 208 -44.33 -6.95 -0.51
CA ALA A 208 -44.84 -7.77 0.58
C ALA A 208 -46.28 -7.40 0.99
N ILE A 209 -46.66 -6.11 0.87
CA ILE A 209 -48.05 -5.65 1.10
C ILE A 209 -48.98 -6.08 -0.04
N ALA A 210 -48.50 -6.09 -1.29
CA ALA A 210 -49.30 -6.50 -2.45
C ALA A 210 -49.70 -7.98 -2.44
N ASP A 211 -48.94 -8.83 -1.72
CA ASP A 211 -49.24 -10.26 -1.54
C ASP A 211 -50.21 -10.54 -0.38
N ILE A 212 -50.63 -9.50 0.37
CA ILE A 212 -51.58 -9.63 1.48
C ILE A 212 -53.02 -9.52 0.92
N PRO A 213 -53.96 -10.38 1.33
CA PRO A 213 -55.37 -10.28 0.95
C PRO A 213 -55.97 -8.90 1.25
N ASP A 214 -56.82 -8.39 0.34
CA ASP A 214 -57.46 -7.06 0.46
C ASP A 214 -58.31 -6.87 1.73
N ASP A 215 -58.72 -7.96 2.39
CA ASP A 215 -59.51 -7.96 3.63
C ASP A 215 -58.65 -7.91 4.91
N TYR A 216 -57.33 -7.77 4.78
CA TYR A 216 -56.43 -7.69 5.92
C TYR A 216 -56.58 -6.35 6.66
N PRO A 217 -56.83 -6.35 7.99
CA PRO A 217 -57.14 -5.14 8.73
C PRO A 217 -55.87 -4.33 9.04
N PHE A 218 -55.41 -3.53 8.08
CA PHE A 218 -54.25 -2.64 8.23
C PHE A 218 -54.48 -1.47 9.20
N GLU A 219 -55.73 -1.21 9.59
CA GLU A 219 -56.17 -0.08 10.42
C GLU A 219 -55.46 -0.01 11.79
N ASN A 220 -54.91 -1.13 12.27
CA ASN A 220 -54.21 -1.21 13.57
C ASN A 220 -52.67 -1.25 13.47
N LEU A 221 -52.10 -1.34 12.26
CA LEU A 221 -50.65 -1.54 12.06
C LEU A 221 -49.88 -0.26 11.74
N ILE A 222 -50.52 0.72 11.08
CA ILE A 222 -49.86 1.96 10.67
C ILE A 222 -50.67 3.15 11.19
N ARG A 223 -50.16 3.81 12.22
CA ARG A 223 -50.68 5.10 12.68
C ARG A 223 -50.17 6.19 11.75
N ILE A 224 -50.90 6.45 10.66
CA ILE A 224 -50.59 7.56 9.75
C ILE A 224 -51.05 8.85 10.44
N GLU A 225 -50.13 9.56 11.08
CA GLU A 225 -50.37 10.94 11.51
C GLU A 225 -49.92 11.90 10.42
N SER A 226 -50.82 12.79 10.00
CA SER A 226 -50.46 13.87 9.08
C SER A 226 -49.66 14.93 9.84
N SER A 227 -48.35 14.96 9.67
CA SER A 227 -47.55 16.11 10.10
C SER A 227 -47.74 17.28 9.13
N GLY A 228 -47.97 18.48 9.66
CA GLY A 228 -48.27 19.68 8.90
C GLY A 228 -47.16 20.17 7.96
N ILE A 229 -47.57 21.06 7.05
CA ILE A 229 -46.87 21.77 5.97
C ILE A 229 -45.33 21.73 6.07
N LEU A 230 -44.70 21.09 5.08
CA LEU A 230 -43.26 21.17 4.83
C LEU A 230 -42.88 22.58 4.34
N ASP A 231 -42.20 23.37 5.19
CA ASP A 231 -41.53 24.62 4.81
C ASP A 231 -40.09 24.29 4.33
N ALA A 232 -39.48 25.16 3.51
CA ALA A 232 -38.07 25.14 3.10
C ALA A 232 -37.07 24.98 4.27
N ARG A 233 -37.48 25.30 5.51
CA ARG A 233 -36.69 25.01 6.73
C ARG A 233 -36.62 23.52 7.09
N SER A 234 -37.53 22.70 6.58
CA SER A 234 -37.59 21.24 6.83
C SER A 234 -36.54 20.45 6.03
N LEU A 235 -35.96 21.06 5.00
CA LEU A 235 -34.85 20.51 4.20
C LEU A 235 -33.46 20.89 4.75
N SER A 236 -33.40 21.53 5.92
CA SER A 236 -32.11 21.91 6.49
C SER A 236 -31.36 20.66 6.99
N SER A 237 -30.22 20.38 6.37
CA SER A 237 -29.29 19.35 6.85
C SER A 237 -28.90 19.68 8.29
N PRO A 238 -28.83 18.68 9.20
CA PRO A 238 -28.34 18.92 10.56
C PRO A 238 -26.98 19.58 10.45
N ARG A 239 -26.81 20.78 11.03
CA ARG A 239 -25.50 21.37 11.16
C ARG A 239 -24.70 20.49 12.12
N PHE A 240 -23.88 19.59 11.58
CA PHE A 240 -22.77 19.05 12.35
C PHE A 240 -21.90 20.25 12.71
N GLN A 241 -21.98 20.68 13.98
CA GLN A 241 -20.91 21.47 14.56
C GLN A 241 -19.67 20.59 14.44
N ARG A 242 -18.82 20.89 13.45
CA ARG A 242 -17.41 20.55 13.59
C ARG A 242 -16.95 21.35 14.80
N GLU A 243 -16.93 20.71 15.96
CA GLU A 243 -16.10 21.18 17.06
C GLU A 243 -14.70 21.32 16.44
N LYS A 244 -14.22 22.56 16.37
CA LYS A 244 -12.81 22.77 16.10
C LYS A 244 -12.08 21.99 17.20
N PRO A 245 -11.05 21.18 16.89
CA PRO A 245 -10.24 20.58 17.94
C PRO A 245 -9.73 21.76 18.77
N VAL A 246 -10.26 21.90 19.97
CA VAL A 246 -9.61 22.76 20.96
C VAL A 246 -8.35 21.99 21.28
N GLU A 247 -7.20 22.61 21.04
CA GLU A 247 -5.92 22.10 21.50
C GLU A 247 -5.98 22.17 23.03
N VAL A 248 -6.55 21.11 23.63
CA VAL A 248 -6.54 20.91 25.05
C VAL A 248 -5.15 20.36 25.34
N GLU A 249 -4.31 21.17 25.97
CA GLU A 249 -3.16 20.64 26.70
C GLU A 249 -3.71 19.67 27.74
N VAL A 250 -3.73 18.38 27.40
CA VAL A 250 -4.08 17.33 28.33
C VAL A 250 -2.95 17.33 29.37
N PRO A 251 -3.21 17.68 30.63
CA PRO A 251 -2.21 17.51 31.66
C PRO A 251 -1.95 16.00 31.72
N VAL A 252 -0.74 15.58 31.36
CA VAL A 252 -0.30 14.21 31.58
C VAL A 252 -0.37 14.01 33.11
N PRO A 253 -1.28 13.19 33.64
CA PRO A 253 -1.26 12.92 35.05
C PRO A 253 0.07 12.20 35.32
N GLU A 254 0.83 12.63 36.32
CA GLU A 254 1.91 11.82 36.85
C GLU A 254 1.29 10.54 37.42
N GLY A 255 1.17 9.53 36.56
CA GLY A 255 0.64 8.22 36.91
C GLY A 255 1.62 7.50 37.83
N ASP A 256 1.11 7.02 38.95
CA ASP A 256 1.81 6.10 39.84
C ASP A 256 2.38 4.93 39.01
N ALA A 257 3.64 4.57 39.20
CA ALA A 257 4.35 3.59 38.36
C ALA A 257 3.63 2.24 38.27
N SER A 258 2.85 1.90 39.31
CA SER A 258 2.01 0.70 39.37
C SER A 258 0.78 0.75 38.43
N GLU A 259 0.22 1.93 38.11
CA GLU A 259 -0.87 2.04 37.13
C GLU A 259 -0.37 2.04 35.69
N VAL A 260 0.83 2.57 35.45
CA VAL A 260 1.51 2.52 34.15
C VAL A 260 1.86 1.07 33.79
N GLU A 261 2.36 0.29 34.75
CA GLU A 261 2.68 -1.13 34.55
C GLU A 261 1.41 -1.96 34.25
N LYS A 262 0.32 -1.74 34.99
CA LYS A 262 -0.99 -2.38 34.71
C LYS A 262 -1.61 -1.92 33.38
N GLY A 263 -1.37 -0.68 32.97
CA GLY A 263 -1.79 -0.15 31.67
C GLY A 263 -1.01 -0.77 30.52
N LEU A 264 0.30 -0.97 30.69
CA LEU A 264 1.17 -1.66 29.74
C LEU A 264 0.81 -3.15 29.64
N ASP A 265 0.52 -3.82 30.75
CA ASP A 265 0.04 -5.21 30.75
C ASP A 265 -1.32 -5.36 30.04
N ARG A 266 -2.21 -4.36 30.13
CA ARG A 266 -3.46 -4.35 29.36
C ARG A 266 -3.27 -4.13 27.85
N ILE A 267 -2.24 -3.39 27.46
CA ILE A 267 -1.96 -3.05 26.04
C ILE A 267 -1.13 -4.16 25.38
N PHE A 268 -0.20 -4.79 26.12
CA PHE A 268 0.78 -5.74 25.59
C PHE A 268 0.64 -7.17 26.13
N GLY A 269 -0.16 -7.40 27.17
CA GLY A 269 -0.24 -8.70 27.87
C GLY A 269 -1.29 -9.68 27.33
N GLU A 270 -2.26 -9.24 26.53
CA GLU A 270 -3.37 -10.11 26.08
C GLU A 270 -3.72 -9.89 24.60
N ASP A 271 -2.77 -10.05 23.68
CA ASP A 271 -3.16 -10.40 22.30
C ASP A 271 -3.21 -11.94 22.20
N PRO A 272 -4.37 -12.58 22.37
CA PRO A 272 -4.51 -14.03 22.22
C PRO A 272 -4.12 -14.51 20.81
N TYR A 273 -3.98 -13.61 19.84
CA TYR A 273 -3.61 -13.91 18.45
C TYR A 273 -2.20 -13.43 18.08
N SER A 274 -1.36 -13.10 19.07
CA SER A 274 0.07 -12.83 18.85
C SER A 274 0.77 -14.03 18.19
N LYS A 275 1.88 -13.77 17.49
CA LYS A 275 2.64 -14.83 16.81
C LYS A 275 3.11 -15.92 17.78
N GLU A 276 3.54 -15.52 18.98
CA GLU A 276 3.97 -16.44 20.03
C GLU A 276 2.83 -17.34 20.51
N ASN A 277 1.63 -16.76 20.73
CA ASN A 277 0.46 -17.51 21.18
C ASN A 277 -0.07 -18.46 20.11
N ILE A 278 -0.09 -18.04 18.84
CA ILE A 278 -0.49 -18.90 17.72
C ILE A 278 0.52 -20.03 17.51
N ASN A 279 1.83 -19.77 17.66
CA ASN A 279 2.85 -20.83 17.60
C ASN A 279 2.66 -21.85 18.74
N ALA A 280 2.40 -21.38 19.97
CA ALA A 280 2.14 -22.26 21.10
C ALA A 280 0.87 -23.11 20.91
N ALA A 281 -0.20 -22.52 20.37
CA ALA A 281 -1.44 -23.23 20.05
C ALA A 281 -1.24 -24.29 18.94
N ALA A 282 -0.49 -23.97 17.89
CA ALA A 282 -0.16 -24.94 16.84
C ALA A 282 0.59 -26.16 17.37
N ILE A 283 1.55 -25.94 18.29
CA ILE A 283 2.32 -27.01 18.93
C ILE A 283 1.47 -27.81 19.91
N SER A 284 0.56 -27.15 20.66
CA SER A 284 -0.34 -27.85 21.58
C SER A 284 -1.33 -28.74 20.83
N PHE A 285 -1.82 -28.33 19.65
CA PHE A 285 -2.65 -29.17 18.78
C PHE A 285 -1.92 -30.43 18.30
N LEU A 286 -0.63 -30.31 17.96
CA LEU A 286 0.19 -31.48 17.55
C LEU A 286 0.44 -32.44 18.71
N GLY A 287 0.66 -31.94 19.93
CA GLY A 287 0.99 -32.76 21.10
C GLY A 287 2.23 -33.64 20.84
N GLU A 288 2.06 -34.97 20.94
CA GLU A 288 3.12 -35.95 20.64
C GLU A 288 3.18 -36.37 19.16
N LYS A 289 2.23 -35.93 18.32
CA LYS A 289 2.19 -36.30 16.90
C LYS A 289 3.15 -35.42 16.09
N GLU A 290 3.88 -36.01 15.16
CA GLU A 290 4.75 -35.25 14.23
C GLU A 290 3.96 -34.47 13.18
N GLN A 291 2.77 -34.97 12.82
CA GLN A 291 1.89 -34.38 11.83
C GLN A 291 0.41 -34.64 12.12
N MET A 292 -0.46 -33.72 11.70
CA MET A 292 -1.92 -33.80 11.87
C MET A 292 -2.65 -33.10 10.71
N PRO A 293 -3.71 -33.69 10.13
CA PRO A 293 -4.57 -33.00 9.16
C PRO A 293 -5.39 -31.88 9.82
N SER A 294 -5.69 -30.81 9.09
CA SER A 294 -6.49 -29.68 9.58
C SER A 294 -7.94 -30.05 9.94
N THR A 295 -8.43 -31.17 9.45
CA THR A 295 -9.72 -31.78 9.82
C THR A 295 -9.71 -32.38 11.23
N ASP A 296 -8.57 -32.84 11.73
CA ASP A 296 -8.45 -33.48 13.05
C ASP A 296 -8.13 -32.48 14.19
N ILE A 297 -7.81 -31.22 13.86
CA ILE A 297 -7.54 -30.18 14.87
C ILE A 297 -8.84 -29.93 15.65
N PRO A 298 -8.86 -30.01 16.99
CA PRO A 298 -10.07 -29.75 17.77
C PRO A 298 -10.44 -28.26 17.67
N THR A 299 -11.65 -27.97 17.17
CA THR A 299 -12.22 -26.62 17.16
C THR A 299 -13.63 -26.70 17.75
N GLN A 300 -13.87 -26.00 18.86
CA GLN A 300 -15.17 -25.99 19.51
C GLN A 300 -15.84 -24.62 19.42
N GLU A 301 -15.04 -23.54 19.34
CA GLU A 301 -15.53 -22.16 19.32
C GLU A 301 -15.10 -21.38 18.05
N GLN A 302 -15.75 -20.25 17.79
CA GLN A 302 -15.35 -19.35 16.69
C GLN A 302 -13.93 -18.76 16.88
N SER A 303 -13.47 -18.64 18.13
CA SER A 303 -12.10 -18.24 18.49
C SER A 303 -11.06 -19.23 17.93
N ASP A 304 -11.34 -20.53 17.97
CA ASP A 304 -10.45 -21.57 17.43
C ASP A 304 -10.32 -21.48 15.90
N LEU A 305 -11.38 -21.02 15.22
CA LEU A 305 -11.36 -20.77 13.79
C LEU A 305 -10.42 -19.62 13.43
N ILE A 306 -10.39 -18.56 14.24
CA ILE A 306 -9.48 -17.43 14.08
C ILE A 306 -8.03 -17.91 14.27
N VAL A 307 -7.77 -18.76 15.26
CA VAL A 307 -6.44 -19.37 15.46
C VAL A 307 -6.00 -20.16 14.23
N LEU A 308 -6.87 -20.98 13.64
CA LEU A 308 -6.58 -21.72 12.41
C LEU A 308 -6.25 -20.81 11.21
N MET A 309 -7.03 -19.76 11.02
CA MET A 309 -6.78 -18.78 9.93
C MET A 309 -5.46 -18.03 10.15
N MET A 310 -5.18 -17.64 11.39
CA MET A 310 -3.92 -16.99 11.76
C MET A 310 -2.75 -17.94 11.55
N MET A 311 -2.89 -19.23 11.90
CA MET A 311 -1.86 -20.24 11.67
C MET A 311 -1.48 -20.33 10.19
N GLN A 312 -2.46 -20.26 9.28
CA GLN A 312 -2.24 -20.23 7.83
C GLN A 312 -1.51 -18.96 7.40
N LEU A 313 -1.98 -17.80 7.87
CA LEU A 313 -1.43 -16.48 7.52
C LEU A 313 0.05 -16.35 7.91
N ILE A 314 0.42 -16.82 9.10
CA ILE A 314 1.80 -16.66 9.62
C ILE A 314 2.72 -17.84 9.28
N SER A 315 2.22 -18.95 8.73
CA SER A 315 2.96 -20.20 8.46
C SER A 315 4.28 -20.04 7.68
N GLN A 316 4.39 -18.98 6.87
CA GLN A 316 5.57 -18.63 6.07
C GLN A 316 6.73 -18.02 6.89
N ASP A 317 6.49 -17.68 8.15
CA ASP A 317 7.51 -17.12 9.04
C ASP A 317 8.54 -18.20 9.43
N ARG A 318 9.83 -17.84 9.32
CA ARG A 318 10.96 -18.74 9.60
C ARG A 318 11.17 -18.99 11.09
N LYS A 319 10.58 -18.16 11.96
CA LYS A 319 10.74 -18.26 13.42
C LYS A 319 9.74 -19.20 14.10
N LEU A 320 8.77 -19.75 13.36
CA LEU A 320 7.75 -20.66 13.90
C LEU A 320 8.26 -22.09 14.01
N ASP A 321 7.74 -22.83 14.97
CA ASP A 321 8.09 -24.24 15.24
C ASP A 321 7.19 -25.23 14.46
N TYR A 322 6.28 -24.74 13.62
CA TYR A 322 5.41 -25.55 12.76
C TYR A 322 5.43 -25.11 11.30
N SER A 323 5.05 -26.00 10.39
CA SER A 323 4.83 -25.78 8.96
C SER A 323 3.48 -26.33 8.54
N LEU A 324 2.89 -25.74 7.51
CA LEU A 324 1.65 -26.21 6.89
C LEU A 324 1.92 -26.63 5.45
N ASP A 325 1.49 -27.84 5.09
CA ASP A 325 1.44 -28.29 3.70
C ASP A 325 -0.02 -28.27 3.23
N PHE A 326 -0.36 -27.32 2.37
CA PHE A 326 -1.71 -27.17 1.82
C PHE A 326 -1.99 -28.24 0.76
N LYS A 327 -3.25 -28.69 0.71
CA LYS A 327 -3.80 -29.56 -0.32
C LYS A 327 -4.81 -28.77 -1.16
N ASP A 328 -5.07 -29.23 -2.39
CA ASP A 328 -6.06 -28.60 -3.29
C ASP A 328 -7.52 -28.87 -2.89
N GLU A 329 -7.75 -29.56 -1.78
CA GLU A 329 -9.08 -29.90 -1.27
C GLU A 329 -9.55 -28.87 -0.24
N ARG A 330 -10.86 -28.64 -0.19
CA ARG A 330 -11.49 -27.71 0.75
C ARG A 330 -12.55 -28.40 1.58
N TYR A 331 -12.69 -27.95 2.82
CA TYR A 331 -13.67 -28.48 3.76
C TYR A 331 -14.41 -27.35 4.48
N VAL A 332 -15.65 -27.62 4.86
CA VAL A 332 -16.48 -26.64 5.59
C VAL A 332 -16.39 -26.91 7.09
N ARG A 333 -16.07 -25.89 7.87
CA ARG A 333 -15.97 -25.96 9.33
C ARG A 333 -16.60 -24.73 9.96
N ILE A 334 -17.55 -24.94 10.88
CA ILE A 334 -18.32 -23.87 11.55
C ILE A 334 -18.92 -22.88 10.53
N GLY A 335 -19.39 -23.37 9.37
CA GLY A 335 -19.99 -22.54 8.32
C GLY A 335 -19.01 -21.78 7.41
N HIS A 336 -17.69 -21.97 7.56
CA HIS A 336 -16.66 -21.37 6.71
C HIS A 336 -15.93 -22.43 5.88
N GLU A 337 -15.63 -22.10 4.62
CA GLU A 337 -14.82 -22.94 3.72
C GLU A 337 -13.33 -22.68 3.97
N LEU A 338 -12.57 -23.73 4.28
CA LEU A 338 -11.13 -23.69 4.54
C LEU A 338 -10.39 -24.62 3.58
N GLU A 339 -9.17 -24.24 3.21
CA GLU A 339 -8.25 -25.12 2.50
C GLU A 339 -7.70 -26.19 3.46
N GLU A 340 -7.73 -27.44 3.02
CA GLU A 340 -7.17 -28.54 3.80
C GLU A 340 -5.65 -28.42 3.85
N PHE A 341 -5.07 -28.58 5.04
CA PHE A 341 -3.63 -28.56 5.22
C PHE A 341 -3.17 -29.64 6.19
N GLN A 342 -1.91 -30.03 6.06
CA GLN A 342 -1.20 -30.87 7.03
C GLN A 342 -0.34 -29.99 7.93
N LEU A 343 -0.68 -29.94 9.21
CA LEU A 343 0.13 -29.32 10.24
C LEU A 343 1.29 -30.26 10.57
N LYS A 344 2.53 -29.77 10.48
CA LYS A 344 3.75 -30.53 10.78
C LYS A 344 4.65 -29.75 11.73
N LYS A 345 5.36 -30.47 12.60
CA LYS A 345 6.40 -29.87 13.45
C LYS A 345 7.65 -29.57 12.62
N LYS A 346 8.19 -28.35 12.70
CA LYS A 346 9.49 -28.01 12.08
C LYS A 346 10.63 -28.56 12.95
N GLU A 347 11.59 -29.21 12.32
CA GLU A 347 12.83 -29.60 13.00
C GLU A 347 13.61 -28.35 13.42
N LYS A 348 13.99 -28.26 14.69
CA LYS A 348 14.85 -27.17 15.18
C LYS A 348 16.21 -27.25 14.47
N ARG A 349 16.46 -26.35 13.53
CA ARG A 349 17.81 -26.11 13.01
C ARG A 349 18.71 -25.70 14.17
N HIS A 350 19.57 -26.62 14.61
CA HIS A 350 20.73 -26.28 15.44
C HIS A 350 21.63 -25.36 14.60
N GLY A 351 21.55 -24.06 14.88
CA GLY A 351 22.41 -23.07 14.26
C GLY A 351 23.87 -23.33 14.60
N ARG A 352 24.73 -23.33 13.58
CA ARG A 352 26.13 -22.97 13.70
C ARG A 352 26.28 -21.47 13.50
#